data_AF-A0A2M7YZN2-F1
#
_entry.id   AF-A0A2M7YZN2-F1
#
_cell.length_a   1.000
_cell.length_b   1.000
_cell.length_c   1.000
_cell.angle_alpha   90.00
_cell.angle_beta   90.00
_cell.angle_gamma   90.00
#
_symmetry.space_group_name_H-M   'P 1'
#
loop_
_entity.id
_entity.type
_entity.pdbx_description
1 polymer ?
#
loop_
_entity_poly.entity_id
_entity_poly.type
_entity_poly.pdbx_seq_one_letter_code
_entity_poly.pdbx_strand_id
1 'polypeptide(L)'
;MYTGDVERMVQLAEKKAEYLRSNPIGYLILSVLAGIYLGFGICLIFSVGAPFWADGSAGFKLVMGVSFGIALTLVIFAGSELFTGNNMVC
;
A
#
# COMPACT_ATOMS: atom_id res chain seq x y z
N MET A 1 -21.05 13.44 -10.59
CA MET A 1 -19.57 13.44 -10.73
C MET A 1 -18.94 12.22 -10.07
N TYR A 2 -19.37 11.79 -8.88
CA TYR A 2 -18.75 10.65 -8.15
C TYR A 2 -19.41 9.28 -8.36
N THR A 3 -20.62 9.24 -8.93
CA THR A 3 -21.40 7.99 -9.04
C THR A 3 -20.65 6.88 -9.76
N GLY A 4 -19.92 7.21 -10.82
CA GLY A 4 -19.12 6.23 -11.57
C GLY A 4 -17.92 5.68 -10.79
N ASP A 5 -17.29 6.47 -9.93
CA ASP A 5 -16.18 5.99 -9.10
C ASP A 5 -16.69 5.14 -7.94
N VAL A 6 -17.84 5.50 -7.36
CA VAL A 6 -18.52 4.67 -6.36
C VAL A 6 -18.90 3.31 -6.95
N GLU A 7 -19.44 3.28 -8.16
CA GLU A 7 -19.82 2.03 -8.83
C GLU A 7 -18.60 1.15 -9.15
N ARG A 8 -17.46 1.75 -9.53
CA ARG A 8 -16.19 1.03 -9.66
C ARG A 8 -15.70 0.45 -8.33
N MET A 9 -15.81 1.20 -7.23
CA MET A 9 -15.42 0.69 -5.92
C MET A 9 -16.28 -0.52 -5.51
N VAL A 10 -17.60 -0.47 -5.72
CA VAL A 10 -18.49 -1.60 -5.46
C VAL A 10 -18.09 -2.83 -6.29
N GLN A 11 -17.84 -2.66 -7.59
CA GLN A 11 -17.39 -3.75 -8.46
C GLN A 11 -16.04 -4.35 -8.03
N LEU A 12 -15.13 -3.52 -7.52
CA LEU A 12 -13.85 -4.00 -6.98
C LEU A 12 -14.04 -4.77 -5.68
N ALA A 13 -14.94 -4.32 -4.80
CA ALA A 13 -15.27 -4.99 -3.55
C ALA A 13 -15.86 -6.38 -3.80
N GLU A 14 -16.83 -6.49 -4.70
CA GLU A 14 -17.45 -7.76 -5.09
C GLU A 14 -16.40 -8.75 -5.62
N LYS A 15 -15.53 -8.31 -6.55
CA LYS A 15 -14.46 -9.14 -7.10
C LYS A 15 -13.47 -9.62 -6.03
N LYS A 16 -13.08 -8.75 -5.10
CA LYS A 16 -12.17 -9.12 -4.00
C LYS A 16 -12.81 -10.12 -3.06
N ALA A 17 -14.08 -9.93 -2.72
CA ALA A 17 -14.84 -10.84 -1.87
C ALA A 17 -15.02 -12.21 -2.54
N GLU A 18 -15.31 -12.24 -3.84
CA GLU A 18 -15.39 -13.48 -4.63
C GLU A 18 -14.03 -14.18 -4.72
N TYR A 19 -12.95 -13.44 -4.96
CA TYR A 19 -11.59 -14.00 -5.00
C TYR A 19 -11.18 -14.61 -3.65
N LEU A 20 -11.49 -13.93 -2.54
CA LEU A 20 -11.25 -14.47 -1.19
C LEU A 20 -12.03 -15.77 -0.94
N ARG A 21 -13.30 -15.82 -1.36
CA ARG A 21 -14.15 -17.02 -1.17
C ARG A 21 -13.70 -18.20 -2.05
N SER A 22 -13.30 -17.94 -3.28
CA SER A 22 -12.88 -18.97 -4.23
C SER A 22 -11.44 -19.44 -4.01
N ASN A 23 -10.53 -18.55 -3.61
CA ASN A 23 -9.11 -18.84 -3.40
C ASN A 23 -8.54 -18.11 -2.16
N PRO A 24 -8.85 -18.58 -0.94
CA PRO A 24 -8.42 -17.92 0.29
C PRO A 24 -6.90 -17.89 0.47
N ILE A 25 -6.20 -18.93 0.00
CA ILE A 25 -4.73 -19.00 0.05
C ILE A 25 -4.12 -17.97 -0.91
N GLY A 26 -4.66 -17.85 -2.13
CA GLY A 26 -4.21 -16.83 -3.08
C GLY A 26 -4.43 -15.42 -2.56
N TYR A 27 -5.57 -15.16 -1.92
CA TYR A 27 -5.83 -13.88 -1.27
C TYR A 27 -4.82 -13.60 -0.15
N LEU A 28 -4.52 -14.59 0.70
CA LEU A 28 -3.53 -14.46 1.76
C LEU A 28 -2.14 -14.12 1.21
N ILE A 29 -1.71 -14.79 0.13
CA ILE A 29 -0.42 -14.50 -0.52
C ILE A 29 -0.40 -13.05 -1.02
N LEU A 30 -1.47 -12.57 -1.66
CA LEU A 30 -1.58 -11.18 -2.09
C LEU A 30 -1.54 -10.20 -0.91
N SER A 31 -2.14 -10.55 0.23
CA SER A 31 -2.07 -9.73 1.45
C SER A 31 -0.67 -9.69 2.06
N VAL A 32 0.04 -10.82 2.07
CA VAL A 32 1.44 -10.90 2.52
C VAL A 32 2.34 -10.06 1.60
N LEU A 33 2.14 -10.15 0.28
CA LEU A 33 2.87 -9.34 -0.71
C LEU A 33 2.69 -7.83 -0.45
N ALA A 34 1.47 -7.39 -0.15
CA ALA A 34 1.19 -5.99 0.19
C ALA A 34 2.03 -5.54 1.40
N GLY A 35 2.14 -6.39 2.43
CA GLY A 35 2.97 -6.15 3.60
C GLY A 35 4.47 -6.08 3.27
N ILE A 36 4.97 -6.97 2.42
CA ILE A 36 6.38 -6.95 1.95
C ILE A 36 6.69 -5.66 1.19
N TYR A 37 5.80 -5.25 0.27
CA TYR A 37 5.95 -4.02 -0.50
C TYR A 37 5.98 -2.78 0.40
N LEU A 38 5.11 -2.73 1.41
CA LEU A 38 5.16 -1.68 2.43
C LEU A 38 6.46 -1.74 3.24
N GLY A 39 6.90 -2.95 3.60
CA GLY A 39 8.16 -3.20 4.31
C GLY A 39 9.37 -2.64 3.57
N PHE A 40 9.45 -2.82 2.25
CA PHE A 40 10.51 -2.20 1.43
C PHE A 40 10.47 -0.68 1.51
N GLY A 41 9.28 -0.07 1.47
CA GLY A 41 9.12 1.37 1.70
C GLY A 41 9.63 1.82 3.07
N ILE A 42 9.31 1.07 4.14
CA ILE A 42 9.76 1.38 5.50
C ILE A 42 11.28 1.25 5.63
N CYS A 43 11.87 0.16 5.12
CA CYS A 43 13.31 -0.02 5.11
C CYS A 43 14.02 1.13 4.37
N LEU A 44 13.47 1.58 3.24
CA LEU A 44 14.00 2.70 2.48
C LEU A 44 13.97 4.01 3.28
N ILE A 45 12.81 4.41 3.82
CA ILE A 45 12.69 5.69 4.51
C ILE A 45 13.53 5.75 5.78
N PHE A 46 13.72 4.63 6.48
CA PHE A 46 14.60 4.57 7.64
C PHE A 46 16.07 4.65 7.22
N SER A 47 16.46 3.95 6.14
CA SER A 47 17.83 3.99 5.64
C SER A 47 18.22 5.38 5.14
N VAL A 48 17.35 6.04 4.38
CA VAL A 48 17.60 7.37 3.84
C VAL A 48 17.40 8.46 4.90
N GLY A 49 16.50 8.26 5.86
CA GLY A 49 16.21 9.23 6.93
C GLY A 49 17.24 9.24 8.06
N ALA A 50 17.90 8.12 8.35
CA ALA A 50 18.82 7.99 9.49
C ALA A 50 19.93 9.07 9.54
N PRO A 51 20.61 9.44 8.43
CA PRO A 51 21.60 10.51 8.45
C PRO A 51 21.00 11.88 8.82
N PHE A 52 19.82 12.20 8.28
CA PHE A 52 19.15 13.47 8.56
C PHE A 52 18.65 13.56 10.00
N TRP A 53 18.30 12.43 10.60
CA TRP A 53 17.97 12.36 12.02
C TRP A 53 19.20 12.62 12.90
N ALA A 54 20.34 12.00 12.57
CA ALA A 54 21.59 12.17 13.30
C ALA A 54 22.08 13.63 13.32
N ASP A 55 21.87 14.35 12.22
CA ASP A 55 22.26 15.76 12.07
C ASP A 55 21.21 16.76 12.61
N GLY A 56 20.08 16.28 13.14
CA GLY A 56 18.98 17.14 13.60
C GLY A 56 18.36 17.99 12.48
N SER A 57 18.45 17.52 11.23
CA SER A 57 18.06 18.28 10.05
C SER A 57 16.55 18.52 9.99
N ALA A 58 16.14 19.77 9.72
CA ALA A 58 14.75 20.11 9.44
C ALA A 58 14.18 19.36 8.21
N GLY A 59 15.05 18.85 7.33
CA GLY A 59 14.69 18.07 6.15
C GLY A 59 14.33 16.60 6.41
N PHE A 60 14.54 16.08 7.62
CA PHE A 60 14.34 14.66 7.96
C PHE A 60 12.99 14.09 7.49
N LYS A 61 11.89 14.73 7.88
CA LYS A 61 10.54 14.27 7.53
C LYS A 61 10.23 14.43 6.04
N LEU A 62 10.78 15.46 5.40
CA LEU A 62 10.57 15.73 3.98
C LEU A 62 11.18 14.61 3.14
N VAL A 63 12.44 14.26 3.41
CA VAL A 63 13.17 13.21 2.68
C VAL A 63 12.51 11.85 2.88
N MET A 64 12.08 11.53 4.10
CA MET A 64 11.32 10.31 4.37
C MET A 64 9.99 10.28 3.60
N GLY A 65 9.22 11.38 3.64
CA GLY A 65 7.91 11.45 2.98
C GLY A 65 7.98 11.28 1.47
N VAL A 66 8.90 11.99 0.81
CA VAL A 66 9.10 11.89 -0.66
C VAL A 66 9.56 10.49 -1.06
N SER A 67 10.39 9.84 -0.24
CA SER A 67 10.89 8.49 -0.51
C SER A 67 9.85 7.39 -0.28
N PHE A 68 8.83 7.61 0.56
CA PHE A 68 7.85 6.57 0.90
C PHE A 68 6.89 6.22 -0.24
N GLY A 69 6.79 7.05 -1.29
CA GLY A 69 5.86 6.83 -2.41
C GLY A 69 6.01 5.47 -3.11
N ILE A 70 7.20 4.85 -3.03
CA ILE A 70 7.44 3.52 -3.60
C ILE A 70 6.55 2.43 -2.97
N ALA A 71 6.20 2.56 -1.69
CA ALA A 71 5.42 1.57 -0.95
C ALA A 71 4.05 1.34 -1.60
N LEU A 72 3.30 2.42 -1.82
CA LEU A 72 1.98 2.35 -2.44
C LEU A 72 2.06 2.07 -3.95
N THR A 73 3.13 2.56 -4.60
CA THR A 73 3.37 2.28 -6.03
C THR A 73 3.50 0.78 -6.29
N LEU A 74 4.29 0.06 -5.48
CA LEU A 74 4.41 -1.39 -5.57
C LEU A 74 3.07 -2.09 -5.30
N VAL A 75 2.33 -1.66 -4.28
CA VAL A 75 1.02 -2.25 -3.97
C VAL A 75 0.04 -2.18 -5.14
N ILE A 76 -0.03 -1.02 -5.80
CA ILE A 76 -0.97 -0.77 -6.91
C ILE A 76 -0.50 -1.44 -8.20
N PHE A 77 0.77 -1.24 -8.59
CA PHE A 77 1.26 -1.65 -9.91
C PHE A 77 1.75 -3.10 -9.95
N ALA A 78 2.37 -3.61 -8.88
CA ALA A 78 2.76 -5.02 -8.82
C ALA A 78 1.58 -5.94 -8.47
N GLY A 79 0.46 -5.37 -7.99
CA GLY A 79 -0.77 -6.07 -7.68
C GLY A 79 -0.71 -6.82 -6.35
N SER A 80 -1.38 -6.27 -5.33
CA SER A 80 -1.48 -6.91 -4.01
C SER A 80 -2.74 -6.46 -3.26
N GLU A 81 -3.08 -7.16 -2.17
CA GLU A 81 -4.27 -6.88 -1.36
C GLU A 81 -3.90 -6.12 -0.09
N LEU A 82 -4.04 -4.79 -0.13
CA LEU A 82 -3.73 -3.92 1.01
C LEU A 82 -4.96 -3.66 1.88
N PHE A 83 -4.87 -4.03 3.17
CA PHE A 83 -5.95 -3.87 4.15
C PHE A 83 -6.51 -2.44 4.23
N THR A 84 -5.66 -1.41 4.30
CA THR A 84 -6.12 -0.02 4.41
C THR A 84 -6.85 0.46 3.16
N GLY A 85 -6.48 -0.03 1.97
CA GLY A 85 -7.24 0.21 0.74
C GLY A 85 -8.58 -0.50 0.75
N ASN A 86 -8.64 -1.72 1.29
CA ASN A 86 -9.87 -2.48 1.40
C ASN A 86 -10.86 -1.85 2.39
N ASN A 87 -10.44 -1.07 3.39
CA ASN A 87 -11.37 -0.31 4.25
C ASN A 87 -12.12 0.82 3.51
N MET A 88 -11.58 1.29 2.38
CA MET A 88 -12.25 2.30 1.55
C MET A 88 -13.19 1.65 0.53
N VAL A 89 -12.81 0.47 0.04
CA VAL A 89 -13.49 -0.23 -1.05
C VAL A 89 -14.58 -1.17 -0.54
N CYS A 90 -14.39 -1.81 0.62
CA CYS A 90 -15.26 -2.85 1.17
C CYS A 90 -16.12 -2.35 2.34
#